data_AF-A0A177JXW5-F1
#
_entry.id   AF-A0A177JXW5-F1
#
_cell.length_a   1.000
_cell.length_b   1.000
_cell.length_c   1.000
_cell.angle_alpha   90.00
_cell.angle_beta   90.00
_cell.angle_gamma   90.00
#
_symmetry.space_group_name_H-M   'P 1'
#
loop_
_entity.id
_entity.type
_entity.pdbx_description
1 polymer ?
#
loop_
_entity_poly.entity_id
_entity_poly.type
_entity_poly.pdbx_seq_one_letter_code
_entity_poly.pdbx_strand_id
1 'polypeptide(L)' 'MATQLIELVDGPLDTGKPSKPKFRTVRKDGQIVKLRIVDADSPNFSADLTASFQANIRRARKENREIEDDS' A
#
# COMPACT_ATOMS: atom_id res chain seq x y z
N MET A 1 -23.49 -2.39 -27.34
CA MET A 1 -22.11 -2.30 -26.84
C MET A 1 -21.94 -0.89 -26.30
N ALA A 2 -21.89 -0.72 -24.97
CA ALA A 2 -21.65 0.60 -24.39
C ALA A 2 -20.16 0.94 -24.56
N THR A 3 -19.86 2.00 -25.31
CA THR A 3 -18.49 2.50 -25.46
C THR A 3 -18.11 3.15 -24.13
N GLN A 4 -17.28 2.46 -23.35
CA GLN A 4 -16.78 3.01 -22.09
C GLN A 4 -15.84 4.17 -22.44
N LEU A 5 -16.23 5.40 -22.11
CA LEU A 5 -15.39 6.58 -22.25
C LEU A 5 -14.21 6.43 -21.28
N ILE A 6 -13.01 6.27 -21.82
CA ILE A 6 -11.77 6.28 -21.03
C ILE A 6 -11.39 7.74 -20.85
N GLU A 7 -11.55 8.24 -19.62
CA GLU A 7 -11.08 9.57 -19.26
C GLU A 7 -9.62 9.47 -18.80
N LEU A 8 -8.71 9.98 -19.64
CA LEU A 8 -7.31 10.15 -19.28
C LEU A 8 -7.20 11.37 -18.37
N VAL A 9 -7.08 11.14 -17.07
CA VAL A 9 -6.90 12.21 -16.09
C VAL A 9 -5.43 12.61 -16.07
N ASP A 10 -5.16 13.86 -16.44
CA ASP A 10 -3.82 14.45 -16.40
C ASP A 10 -3.53 14.97 -14.98
N GLY A 11 -2.46 14.46 -14.36
CA GLY A 11 -2.02 14.86 -13.03
C GLY A 11 -1.96 13.72 -12.01
N PRO A 12 -1.43 13.99 -10.81
CA PRO A 12 -1.39 13.00 -9.73
C PRO A 12 -2.83 12.62 -9.34
N LEU A 13 -3.09 11.32 -9.25
CA LEU A 13 -4.36 10.81 -8.73
C LEU A 13 -4.59 11.33 -7.32
N ASP A 14 -5.61 12.18 -7.13
CA ASP A 14 -6.09 12.52 -5.79
C ASP A 14 -6.90 11.35 -5.25
N THR A 15 -6.24 10.51 -4.47
CA THR A 15 -6.88 9.35 -3.85
C THR A 15 -7.65 9.71 -2.58
N GLY A 16 -7.57 10.97 -2.11
CA GLY A 16 -8.11 11.39 -0.83
C GLY A 16 -7.27 10.95 0.38
N LYS A 17 -7.84 11.08 1.58
CA LYS A 17 -7.15 10.73 2.84
C LYS A 17 -7.33 9.24 3.16
N PRO A 18 -6.25 8.51 3.49
CA PRO A 18 -6.37 7.13 3.93
C PRO A 18 -7.07 7.03 5.29
N SER A 19 -7.74 5.92 5.48
CA SER A 19 -8.35 5.50 6.73
C SER A 19 -7.29 5.19 7.80
N LYS A 20 -7.73 4.99 9.04
CA LYS A 20 -6.85 4.48 10.10
C LYS A 20 -6.34 3.07 9.70
N PRO A 21 -5.01 2.84 9.68
CA PRO A 21 -4.47 1.58 9.20
C PRO A 21 -4.85 0.42 10.12
N LYS A 22 -5.38 -0.64 9.52
CA LYS A 22 -5.72 -1.90 10.20
C LYS A 22 -4.64 -2.93 9.93
N PHE A 23 -4.36 -3.78 10.91
CA PHE A 23 -3.32 -4.80 10.80
C PHE A 23 -3.81 -6.14 11.30
N ARG A 24 -3.29 -7.21 10.69
CA ARG A 24 -3.44 -8.58 11.16
C ARG A 24 -2.06 -9.20 11.29
N THR A 25 -1.79 -9.77 12.44
CA THR A 25 -0.59 -10.57 12.67
C THR A 25 -0.86 -11.98 12.17
N VAL A 26 0.02 -12.50 11.31
CA VAL A 26 -0.05 -13.89 10.83
C VAL A 26 1.32 -14.55 10.99
N ARG A 27 1.33 -15.86 11.16
CA ARG A 27 2.56 -16.66 11.13
C ARG A 27 2.74 -17.18 9.70
N LYS A 28 3.88 -16.89 9.08
CA LYS A 28 4.24 -17.34 7.74
C LYS A 28 5.70 -17.80 7.75
N ASP A 29 5.97 -19.00 7.26
CA ASP A 29 7.34 -19.56 7.15
C ASP A 29 8.12 -19.52 8.47
N GLY A 30 7.45 -19.82 9.59
CA GLY A 30 8.03 -19.76 10.95
C GLY A 30 8.17 -18.35 11.53
N GLN A 31 7.97 -17.30 10.73
CA GLN A 31 8.08 -15.90 11.15
C GLN A 31 6.72 -15.29 11.48
N ILE A 32 6.69 -14.39 12.45
CA ILE A 32 5.51 -13.58 12.77
C ILE A 32 5.57 -12.31 11.92
N VAL A 33 4.62 -12.16 11.00
CA VAL A 33 4.53 -11.00 10.11
C VAL A 33 3.27 -10.19 10.38
N LYS A 34 3.40 -8.86 10.40
CA LYS A 34 2.29 -7.92 10.56
C LYS A 34 1.85 -7.43 9.19
N LEU A 35 0.69 -7.91 8.73
CA LEU A 35 0.10 -7.54 7.46
C LEU A 35 -0.83 -6.35 7.64
N ARG A 36 -0.71 -5.34 6.78
CA ARG A 36 -1.71 -4.26 6.70
C ARG A 36 -2.90 -4.77 5.88
N ILE A 37 -4.10 -4.57 6.40
CA ILE A 37 -5.34 -4.95 5.71
C ILE A 37 -5.84 -3.75 4.91
N VAL A 38 -6.14 -3.98 3.64
CA VAL A 38 -6.84 -3.05 2.76
C VAL A 38 -8.17 -3.69 2.38
N ASP A 39 -9.25 -2.93 2.54
CA ASP A 39 -10.60 -3.36 2.21
C ASP A 39 -10.94 -2.88 0.79
N ALA A 40 -11.20 -3.83 -0.12
CA ALA A 40 -11.44 -3.56 -1.53
C ALA A 40 -12.76 -2.84 -1.78
N ASP A 41 -13.75 -3.04 -0.91
CA ASP A 41 -15.09 -2.46 -1.04
C ASP A 41 -15.20 -1.12 -0.27
N SER A 42 -14.11 -0.68 0.37
CA SER A 42 -14.07 0.57 1.12
C SER A 42 -14.13 1.80 0.19
N PRO A 43 -14.86 2.86 0.56
CA PRO A 43 -14.83 4.13 -0.18
C PRO A 43 -13.44 4.77 -0.21
N ASN A 44 -12.54 4.38 0.70
CA ASN A 44 -11.16 4.88 0.77
C ASN A 44 -10.14 3.92 0.18
N PHE A 45 -10.56 2.89 -0.58
CA PHE A 45 -9.68 1.83 -1.09
C PHE A 45 -8.42 2.37 -1.77
N SER A 46 -8.57 3.30 -2.71
CA SER A 46 -7.44 3.86 -3.47
C SER A 46 -6.41 4.55 -2.58
N ALA A 47 -6.86 5.33 -1.59
CA ALA A 47 -5.97 5.96 -0.61
C ALA A 47 -5.30 4.94 0.31
N ASP A 48 -6.07 3.98 0.81
CA ASP A 48 -5.59 2.94 1.73
C ASP A 48 -4.55 2.04 1.05
N LEU A 49 -4.78 1.67 -0.21
CA LEU A 49 -3.85 0.89 -1.02
C LEU A 49 -2.56 1.67 -1.28
N THR A 50 -2.67 2.92 -1.73
CA THR A 50 -1.51 3.77 -2.05
C THR A 50 -0.65 4.01 -0.81
N ALA A 51 -1.27 4.35 0.32
CA ALA A 51 -0.58 4.55 1.60
C ALA A 51 0.09 3.25 2.11
N SER A 52 -0.52 2.09 1.85
CA SER A 52 0.06 0.78 2.16
C SER A 52 1.28 0.47 1.32
N PHE A 53 1.19 0.69 0.01
CA PHE A 53 2.31 0.49 -0.91
C PHE A 53 3.49 1.39 -0.56
N GLN A 54 3.26 2.70 -0.37
CA GLN A 54 4.32 3.65 0.01
C GLN A 54 4.99 3.28 1.35
N ALA A 55 4.23 2.78 2.33
CA ALA A 55 4.80 2.32 3.60
C ALA A 55 5.74 1.12 3.39
N ASN A 56 5.37 0.16 2.54
CA ASN A 56 6.21 -0.98 2.22
C ASN A 56 7.48 -0.59 1.48
N ILE A 57 7.40 0.34 0.51
CA ILE A 57 8.58 0.85 -0.19
C ILE A 57 9.54 1.56 0.78
N ARG A 58 9.02 2.39 1.69
CA ARG A 58 9.85 3.05 2.71
C ARG A 58 10.55 2.05 3.61
N ARG A 59 9.85 0.96 3.99
CA ARG A 59 10.42 -0.13 4.77
C ARG A 59 11.55 -0.83 4.01
N ALA A 60 11.30 -1.25 2.76
CA ALA A 60 12.30 -1.93 1.93
C ALA A 60 13.55 -1.05 1.71
N ARG A 61 13.38 0.25 1.47
CA ARG A 61 14.50 1.21 1.36
C ARG A 61 15.29 1.38 2.66
N LYS A 62 14.64 1.20 3.80
CA LYS A 62 15.32 1.22 5.10
C LYS A 62 16.14 -0.05 5.29
N GLU A 63 15.52 -1.21 5.07
CA GLU A 63 16.17 -2.52 5.16
C GLU A 63 17.39 -2.62 4.21
N ASN A 64 17.27 -2.11 2.98
CA ASN A 64 18.40 -2.09 2.04
C ASN A 64 19.57 -1.21 2.50
N ARG A 65 19.29 -0.06 3.11
CA ARG A 65 20.35 0.82 3.63
C ARG A 65 21.07 0.19 4.82
N GLU A 66 20.33 -0.49 5.70
CA GLU A 66 20.93 -1.21 6.82
C GLU A 66 21.88 -2.33 6.35
N ILE A 67 21.57 -3.00 5.23
CA ILE A 67 22.47 -3.99 4.61
C ILE A 67 23.73 -3.32 4.05
N GLU A 68 23.59 -2.16 3.40
CA GLU A 68 24.71 -1.41 2.80
C GLU A 68 25.65 -0.84 3.86
N ASP A 69 25.12 -0.37 4.99
CA ASP A 69 25.91 0.20 6.11
C ASP A 69 26.67 -0.88 6.93
N ASP A 70 26.21 -2.13 6.91
CA ASP A 70 26.85 -3.29 7.59
C ASP A 70 27.91 -4.01 6.72
N SER A 71 28.11 -3.57 5.46
CA SER A 71 29.02 -4.17 4.45
C SER A 71 30.39 -3.49 4.40
#